data_AF-M7ZKD3-F1
#
_entry.id   AF-M7ZKD3-F1
#
_cell.length_a   1.000
_cell.length_b   1.000
_cell.length_c   1.000
_cell.angle_alpha   90.00
_cell.angle_beta   90.00
_cell.angle_gamma   90.00
#
_symmetry.space_group_name_H-M   'P 1'
#
loop_
_entity.id
_entity.type
_entity.pdbx_description
1 polymer ?
#
loop_
_entity_poly.entity_id
_entity_poly.type
_entity_poly.pdbx_seq_one_letter_code
_entity_poly.pdbx_strand_id
1 'polypeptide(L)'
;MAIKIDGCVNVLVKHLQWKFRGNDCISINKMKVQVYWDAHDWLFGTGMRQALFIFKPQPPSPDSDAALADEFSDFCLFLYAWKIE
;
A
#
# COMPACT_ATOMS: atom_id res chain seq x y z
N MET A 1 -19.91 -5.93 -1.48
CA MET A 1 -19.19 -6.40 -2.70
C MET A 1 -19.70 -7.78 -3.07
N ALA A 2 -19.79 -8.14 -4.35
CA ALA A 2 -20.31 -9.45 -4.78
C ALA A 2 -19.31 -10.13 -5.73
N ILE A 3 -19.07 -11.42 -5.50
CA ILE A 3 -18.32 -12.27 -6.43
C ILE A 3 -19.36 -12.97 -7.30
N LYS A 4 -19.24 -12.76 -8.61
CA LYS A 4 -20.09 -13.38 -9.62
C LYS A 4 -19.30 -14.46 -10.36
N ILE A 5 -19.96 -15.58 -10.62
CA ILE A 5 -19.49 -16.65 -11.50
C ILE A 5 -20.59 -16.79 -12.55
N ASP A 6 -20.23 -16.71 -13.83
CA ASP A 6 -21.15 -16.77 -14.97
C ASP A 6 -22.32 -15.76 -14.86
N GLY A 7 -22.01 -14.53 -14.43
CA GLY A 7 -22.99 -13.46 -14.25
C GLY A 7 -23.89 -13.60 -13.01
N CYS A 8 -23.88 -14.75 -12.34
CA CYS A 8 -24.68 -15.03 -11.16
C CYS A 8 -23.92 -14.69 -9.87
N VAL A 9 -24.57 -14.00 -8.93
CA VAL A 9 -23.98 -13.66 -7.62
C VAL A 9 -23.89 -14.92 -6.77
N ASN A 10 -22.67 -15.39 -6.53
CA ASN A 10 -22.41 -16.59 -5.74
C ASN A 10 -21.95 -16.27 -4.31
N VAL A 11 -21.21 -15.18 -4.14
CA VAL A 11 -20.78 -14.72 -2.81
C VAL A 11 -21.15 -13.27 -2.63
N LEU A 12 -21.88 -12.97 -1.55
CA LEU A 12 -22.11 -11.62 -1.09
C LEU A 12 -21.19 -11.33 0.10
N VAL A 13 -20.16 -10.52 -0.13
CA VAL A 13 -19.26 -10.07 0.93
C VAL A 13 -19.97 -8.98 1.74
N LYS A 14 -20.45 -9.36 2.92
CA LYS A 14 -21.16 -8.47 3.86
C LYS A 14 -20.22 -7.50 4.57
N HIS A 15 -19.05 -7.97 4.99
CA HIS A 15 -18.03 -7.17 5.69
C HIS A 15 -16.64 -7.54 5.18
N LEU A 16 -16.11 -6.74 4.25
CA LEU A 16 -14.73 -6.90 3.80
C LEU A 16 -13.83 -6.10 4.76
N GLN A 17 -12.98 -6.78 5.53
CA GLN A 17 -12.03 -6.15 6.47
C GLN A 17 -10.79 -5.56 5.76
N TRP A 18 -10.85 -5.36 4.45
CA TRP A 18 -9.74 -4.79 3.71
C TRP A 18 -9.66 -3.28 3.88
N LYS A 19 -8.49 -2.82 4.32
CA LYS A 19 -8.14 -1.42 4.35
C LYS A 19 -7.66 -1.02 2.97
N PHE A 20 -8.56 -0.53 2.11
CA PHE A 20 -8.21 0.00 0.80
C PHE A 20 -7.39 1.29 0.86
N ARG A 21 -7.42 1.96 2.02
CA ARG A 21 -6.55 3.07 2.38
C ARG A 21 -5.91 2.77 3.71
N GLY A 22 -4.64 3.05 3.85
CA GLY A 22 -3.95 2.82 5.11
C GLY A 22 -2.45 3.05 5.03
N ASN A 23 -1.81 2.74 6.14
CA ASN A 23 -0.37 2.77 6.28
C ASN A 23 0.09 1.68 7.24
N ASP A 24 1.36 1.29 7.10
CA ASP A 24 2.02 0.31 7.96
C ASP A 24 3.54 0.57 7.97
N CYS A 25 4.25 -0.03 8.92
CA CYS A 25 5.69 0.02 9.00
C CYS A 25 6.29 -1.38 8.85
N ILE A 26 7.03 -1.58 7.76
CA ILE A 26 7.71 -2.84 7.46
C ILE A 26 9.20 -2.74 7.78
N SER A 27 9.83 -3.89 8.04
CA SER A 27 11.29 -3.95 8.17
C SER A 27 11.90 -4.67 6.97
N ILE A 28 12.83 -4.01 6.28
CA ILE A 28 13.57 -4.53 5.13
C ILE A 28 15.05 -4.43 5.49
N ASN A 29 15.78 -5.54 5.53
CA ASN A 29 17.22 -5.55 5.84
C ASN A 29 17.58 -4.77 7.12
N LYS A 30 16.76 -4.87 8.18
CA LYS A 30 16.87 -4.13 9.46
C LYS A 30 16.58 -2.62 9.37
N MET A 31 16.30 -2.08 8.19
CA MET A 31 15.76 -0.73 8.01
C MET A 31 14.24 -0.74 8.19
N LYS A 32 13.70 0.29 8.84
CA LYS A 32 12.25 0.49 8.95
C LYS A 32 11.77 1.38 7.82
N VAL A 33 10.71 0.97 7.12
CA VAL A 33 10.12 1.69 6.00
C VAL A 33 8.63 1.87 6.27
N GLN A 34 8.18 3.12 6.25
CA GLN A 34 6.77 3.49 6.25
C GLN A 34 6.20 3.24 4.84
N VAL A 35 5.07 2.53 4.79
CA VAL A 35 4.32 2.27 3.56
C VAL A 35 2.95 2.89 3.72
N TYR A 36 2.54 3.68 2.73
CA TYR A 36 1.19 4.24 2.62
C TYR A 36 0.55 3.72 1.35
N TRP A 37 -0.74 3.45 1.37
CA TRP A 37 -1.46 3.02 0.19
C TRP A 37 -2.85 3.64 0.07
N ASP A 38 -3.23 3.94 -1.16
CA ASP A 38 -4.60 4.18 -1.58
C ASP A 38 -4.89 3.33 -2.82
N ALA A 39 -5.70 2.29 -2.63
CA ALA A 39 -6.18 1.40 -3.67
C ALA A 39 -7.71 1.48 -3.83
N HIS A 40 -8.36 2.43 -3.17
CA HIS A 40 -9.82 2.50 -3.18
C HIS A 40 -10.34 2.93 -4.54
N ASP A 41 -9.81 4.02 -5.10
CA ASP A 41 -10.32 4.56 -6.36
C ASP A 41 -9.96 3.65 -7.54
N TRP A 42 -8.90 2.87 -7.42
CA TRP A 42 -8.57 1.81 -8.38
C TRP A 42 -9.66 0.73 -8.48
N LEU A 43 -10.30 0.36 -7.36
CA LEU A 43 -11.27 -0.73 -7.30
C LEU A 43 -12.73 -0.27 -7.43
N PHE A 44 -13.03 0.94 -6.96
CA PHE A 44 -14.41 1.44 -6.87
C PHE A 44 -14.66 2.73 -7.66
N GLY A 45 -13.61 3.35 -8.21
CA GLY A 45 -13.75 4.54 -9.03
C GLY A 45 -14.27 4.24 -10.44
N THR A 46 -14.82 5.25 -11.09
CA THR A 46 -15.23 5.20 -12.49
C THR A 46 -14.07 5.62 -13.41
N GLY A 47 -13.91 4.92 -14.54
CA GLY A 47 -12.86 5.18 -15.53
C GLY A 47 -11.49 4.63 -15.15
N MET A 48 -10.44 5.05 -15.86
CA MET A 48 -9.06 4.71 -15.53
C MET A 48 -8.65 5.37 -14.21
N ARG A 49 -8.43 4.53 -13.20
CA ARG A 49 -7.93 4.90 -11.88
C ARG A 49 -6.76 4.00 -11.53
N GLN A 50 -5.93 4.47 -10.63
CA GLN A 50 -4.69 3.80 -10.24
C GLN A 50 -4.63 3.65 -8.72
N ALA A 51 -3.99 2.59 -8.27
CA ALA A 51 -3.58 2.49 -6.88
C ALA A 51 -2.25 3.21 -6.71
N LEU A 52 -2.08 3.88 -5.57
CA LEU A 52 -0.86 4.58 -5.19
C LEU A 52 -0.25 3.92 -3.97
N PHE A 53 1.04 3.66 -4.02
CA PHE A 53 1.85 3.21 -2.89
C PHE A 53 3.01 4.18 -2.69
N ILE A 54 3.25 4.56 -1.45
CA ILE A 54 4.34 5.47 -1.08
C ILE A 54 5.24 4.77 -0.06
N PHE A 55 6.54 4.72 -0.33
CA PHE A 55 7.53 4.15 0.56
C PHE A 55 8.48 5.24 1.03
N LYS A 56 8.63 5.36 2.34
CA LYS A 56 9.54 6.32 2.98
C LYS A 56 10.33 5.63 4.08
N PRO A 57 11.64 5.88 4.21
CA PRO A 57 12.40 5.41 5.35
C PRO A 57 11.81 6.00 6.63
N GLN A 58 11.76 5.22 7.69
CA GLN A 58 11.45 5.76 9.01
C GLN A 58 12.70 6.48 9.54
N PRO A 59 12.56 7.67 10.14
CA PRO A 59 13.70 8.32 10.79
C PRO A 59 14.34 7.37 11.82
N PRO A 60 15.68 7.40 11.96
CA PRO A 60 16.36 6.55 12.91
C PRO A 60 15.83 6.81 14.32
N SER A 61 15.43 5.75 15.01
CA SER A 61 15.24 5.82 16.45
C SER A 61 16.58 6.10 17.12
N PRO A 62 16.61 6.81 18.27
CA PRO A 62 17.84 7.16 18.98
C PRO A 62 18.67 5.92 19.40
N ASP A 63 18.07 4.73 19.43
CA ASP A 63 18.72 3.47 19.78
C ASP A 63 19.32 2.71 18.57
N SER A 64 19.18 3.23 17.35
CA SER A 64 19.65 2.57 16.12
C SER A 64 21.08 2.96 15.76
N ASP A 65 21.84 2.02 15.17
CA ASP A 65 23.18 2.27 14.62
C ASP A 65 23.14 3.42 13.59
N ALA A 66 23.56 4.61 14.02
CA ALA A 66 23.46 5.86 13.26
C ALA A 66 24.19 5.80 11.90
N ALA A 67 25.21 4.94 11.77
CA ALA A 67 25.98 4.78 10.54
C ALA A 67 25.18 4.17 9.37
N LEU A 68 24.16 3.33 9.64
CA LEU A 68 23.31 2.75 8.59
C LEU A 68 22.11 3.63 8.25
N ALA A 69 21.76 4.56 9.14
CA ALA A 69 20.63 5.45 8.93
C ALA A 69 20.94 6.46 7.82
N ASP A 70 22.16 6.98 7.76
CA ASP A 70 22.53 8.11 6.91
C ASP A 70 22.44 7.79 5.40
N GLU A 71 22.85 6.59 4.96
CA GLU A 71 22.83 6.22 3.53
C GLU A 71 21.43 6.09 2.90
N PHE A 72 20.39 5.86 3.71
CA PHE A 72 19.01 5.68 3.23
C PHE A 72 18.04 6.70 3.83
N SER A 73 18.53 7.76 4.47
CA SER A 73 17.70 8.66 5.28
C SER A 73 16.72 9.52 4.48
N ASP A 74 16.90 9.70 3.17
CA ASP A 74 16.09 10.67 2.41
C ASP A 74 15.63 10.16 1.05
N PHE A 75 14.64 9.27 1.06
CA PHE A 75 13.90 8.93 -0.16
C PHE A 75 12.38 8.95 0.04
N CYS A 76 11.67 9.19 -1.06
CA CYS A 76 10.23 8.97 -1.14
C CYS A 76 9.91 8.31 -2.48
N LEU A 77 9.66 7.01 -2.47
CA LEU A 77 9.31 6.26 -3.67
C LEU A 77 7.79 6.26 -3.85
N PHE A 78 7.33 6.59 -5.06
CA PHE A 78 5.94 6.50 -5.47
C PHE A 78 5.79 5.37 -6.49
N LEU A 79 4.88 4.45 -6.22
CA LEU A 79 4.54 3.36 -7.13
C LEU A 79 3.06 3.45 -7.47
N TYR A 80 2.80 3.56 -8.77
CA TYR A 80 1.45 3.56 -9.34
C TYR A 80 1.15 2.18 -9.93
N ALA A 81 -0.02 1.63 -9.63
CA ALA A 81 -0.49 0.40 -10.22
C ALA A 81 -1.81 0.63 -10.96
N TRP A 82 -1.88 0.15 -12.20
CA TRP A 82 -3.04 0.27 -13.08
C TRP A 82 -3.55 -1.12 -13.42
N LYS A 83 -4.87 -1.23 -13.63
CA LYS A 83 -5.45 -2.45 -14.20
C LYS A 83 -5.24 -2.41 -15.71
N ILE A 84 -4.56 -3.42 -16.24
CA ILE A 84 -4.51 -3.65 -17.69
C ILE A 84 -5.73 -4.53 -18.00
N GLU A 85 -6.58 -4.08 -18.91
CA GLU A 85 -7.74 -4.86 -19.38
C GLU A 85 -7.32 -6.14 -20.10
#